data_AF-A0A8S3FEB1-F1
#
_entry.id   AF-A0A8S3FEB1-F1
#
_cell.length_a   1.000
_cell.length_b   1.000
_cell.length_c   1.000
_cell.angle_alpha   90.00
_cell.angle_beta   90.00
_cell.angle_gamma   90.00
#
_symmetry.space_group_name_H-M   'P 1'
#
loop_
_entity.id
_entity.type
_entity.pdbx_description
1 polymer ?
#
loop_
_entity_poly.entity_id
_entity_poly.type
_entity_poly.pdbx_seq_one_letter_code
_entity_poly.pdbx_strand_id
1 'polypeptide(L)'
;VETLDLRNQLFYSIQWKINKLKFEHILSSIDNQDVLLSEITNMIDFTMAIPTEDVQNDYFPLEITFGILQTQDNDLSQVNRKNIIEALAPILERKCTSPIMCDFFSQHCHEGQRSQMVIEMFIPTVEKILKYNTVKISQLDF
;
A
#
# COMPACT_ATOMS: atom_id res chain seq x y z
N VAL A 1 -31.94 -6.37 -12.08
CA VAL A 1 -30.54 -6.85 -11.91
C VAL A 1 -29.78 -5.99 -10.88
N GLU A 2 -30.49 -5.28 -9.98
CA GLU A 2 -29.92 -4.20 -9.14
C GLU A 2 -30.08 -4.46 -7.62
N THR A 3 -30.18 -5.72 -7.20
CA THR A 3 -30.40 -6.09 -5.79
C THR A 3 -29.22 -6.83 -5.15
N LEU A 4 -28.14 -7.03 -5.90
CA LEU A 4 -26.87 -7.58 -5.40
C LEU A 4 -26.06 -6.54 -4.60
N ASP A 5 -26.53 -5.30 -4.53
CA ASP A 5 -25.64 -4.15 -4.43
C ASP A 5 -25.41 -3.67 -2.98
N LEU A 6 -26.46 -3.28 -2.24
CA LEU A 6 -26.26 -2.64 -0.94
C LEU A 6 -25.81 -3.59 0.19
N ARG A 7 -26.33 -4.82 0.21
CA ARG A 7 -26.00 -5.80 1.26
C ARG A 7 -24.54 -6.22 1.18
N ASN A 8 -24.04 -6.44 -0.04
CA ASN A 8 -22.65 -6.83 -0.26
C ASN A 8 -21.72 -5.64 0.01
N GLN A 9 -22.06 -4.43 -0.44
CA GLN A 9 -21.30 -3.22 -0.11
C GLN A 9 -21.21 -3.02 1.42
N LEU A 10 -22.32 -3.16 2.14
CA LEU A 10 -22.33 -3.05 3.61
C LEU A 10 -21.50 -4.16 4.26
N PHE A 11 -21.61 -5.40 3.77
CA PHE A 11 -20.80 -6.52 4.24
C PHE A 11 -19.30 -6.23 4.09
N TYR A 12 -18.86 -5.80 2.90
CA TYR A 12 -17.46 -5.47 2.66
C TYR A 12 -16.99 -4.26 3.47
N SER A 13 -17.83 -3.24 3.66
CA SER A 13 -17.51 -2.10 4.52
C SER A 13 -17.31 -2.51 5.99
N ILE A 14 -18.15 -3.41 6.50
CA ILE A 14 -18.01 -3.95 7.85
C ILE A 14 -16.75 -4.82 7.96
N GLN A 15 -16.54 -5.74 7.02
CA GLN A 15 -15.34 -6.57 6.97
C GLN A 15 -14.07 -5.73 6.93
N TRP A 16 -14.06 -4.68 6.11
CA TRP A 16 -12.97 -3.73 6.04
C TRP A 16 -12.70 -3.07 7.39
N LYS A 17 -13.71 -2.47 8.04
CA LYS A 17 -13.55 -1.79 9.33
C LYS A 17 -13.03 -2.71 10.43
N ILE A 18 -13.53 -3.95 10.50
CA ILE A 18 -13.09 -4.94 11.49
C ILE A 18 -11.63 -5.31 11.25
N ASN A 19 -11.26 -5.62 10.01
CA ASN A 19 -9.90 -6.03 9.69
C ASN A 19 -8.91 -4.87 9.77
N LYS A 20 -9.32 -3.64 9.45
CA LYS A 20 -8.53 -2.43 9.65
C LYS A 20 -8.05 -2.32 11.10
N LEU A 21 -8.98 -2.37 12.06
CA LEU A 21 -8.66 -2.31 13.49
C LEU A 21 -7.79 -3.49 13.95
N LYS A 22 -8.03 -4.68 13.38
CA LYS A 22 -7.23 -5.86 13.65
C LYS A 22 -5.79 -5.66 13.18
N PHE A 23 -5.57 -5.19 11.95
CA PHE A 23 -4.23 -4.95 11.42
C PHE A 23 -3.50 -3.85 12.19
N GLU A 24 -4.17 -2.74 12.53
CA GLU A 24 -3.60 -1.69 13.39
C GLU A 24 -3.06 -2.27 14.70
N HIS A 25 -3.86 -3.10 15.37
CA HIS A 25 -3.48 -3.68 16.65
C HIS A 25 -2.39 -4.76 16.55
N ILE A 26 -2.48 -5.64 15.54
CA ILE A 26 -1.51 -6.71 15.37
C ILE A 26 -0.16 -6.12 14.95
N LEU A 27 -0.13 -5.25 13.95
CA LEU A 27 1.10 -4.68 13.42
C LEU A 27 1.81 -3.78 14.45
N SER A 28 1.07 -3.13 15.37
CA SER A 28 1.68 -2.36 16.47
C SER A 28 2.33 -3.24 17.55
N SER A 29 2.05 -4.53 17.59
CA SER A 29 2.40 -5.44 18.69
C SER A 29 3.38 -6.55 18.29
N ILE A 30 3.79 -6.60 17.02
CA ILE A 30 4.71 -7.62 16.51
C ILE A 30 6.17 -7.16 16.66
N ASP A 31 6.94 -7.92 17.44
CA ASP A 31 8.40 -7.73 17.56
C ASP A 31 9.20 -8.58 16.54
N ASN A 32 8.61 -9.67 16.03
CA ASN A 32 9.28 -10.58 15.09
C ASN A 32 9.11 -10.11 13.64
N GLN A 33 10.22 -9.86 12.95
CA GLN A 33 10.21 -9.30 11.59
C GLN A 33 9.61 -10.20 10.51
N ASP A 34 9.76 -11.53 10.64
CA ASP A 34 9.20 -12.47 9.66
C ASP A 34 7.67 -12.53 9.80
N VAL A 35 7.19 -12.48 11.05
CA VAL A 35 5.75 -12.39 11.36
C VAL A 35 5.18 -11.06 10.89
N LEU A 36 5.93 -9.96 11.07
CA LEU A 36 5.55 -8.63 10.63
C LEU A 36 5.39 -8.58 9.10
N LEU A 37 6.36 -9.11 8.36
CA LEU A 37 6.29 -9.19 6.89
C LEU A 37 5.11 -10.04 6.42
N SER A 38 4.87 -11.18 7.06
CA SER A 38 3.73 -12.05 6.75
C SER A 38 2.41 -11.31 6.95
N GLU A 39 2.26 -10.57 8.05
CA GLU A 39 1.01 -9.87 8.34
C GLU A 39 0.81 -8.63 7.47
N ILE A 40 1.87 -7.91 7.10
CA ILE A 40 1.81 -6.85 6.09
C ILE A 40 1.31 -7.42 4.75
N THR A 41 1.85 -8.57 4.34
CA THR A 41 1.40 -9.26 3.11
C THR A 41 -0.07 -9.64 3.21
N ASN A 42 -0.51 -10.22 4.34
CA ASN A 42 -1.92 -10.55 4.58
C ASN A 42 -2.84 -9.33 4.49
N MET A 43 -2.41 -8.17 5.03
CA MET A 43 -3.15 -6.91 4.96
C MET A 43 -3.30 -6.43 3.51
N ILE A 44 -2.23 -6.52 2.73
CA ILE A 44 -2.24 -6.12 1.32
C ILE A 44 -3.15 -7.05 0.52
N ASP A 45 -3.02 -8.37 0.68
CA ASP A 45 -3.85 -9.37 0.01
C ASP A 45 -5.33 -9.17 0.33
N PHE A 46 -5.66 -8.90 1.60
CA PHE A 46 -7.01 -8.60 2.03
C PHE A 46 -7.57 -7.34 1.35
N THR A 47 -6.78 -6.26 1.31
CA THR A 47 -7.16 -5.00 0.65
C THR A 47 -7.37 -5.20 -0.85
N MET A 48 -6.57 -6.06 -1.47
CA MET A 48 -6.70 -6.37 -2.89
C MET A 48 -7.92 -7.24 -3.19
N ALA A 49 -8.28 -8.17 -2.28
CA ALA A 49 -9.40 -9.09 -2.43
C ALA A 49 -10.78 -8.45 -2.16
N ILE A 50 -10.83 -7.36 -1.39
CA ILE A 50 -12.09 -6.68 -1.10
C ILE A 50 -12.47 -5.73 -2.26
N PRO A 51 -13.68 -5.86 -2.83
CA PRO A 51 -14.18 -4.97 -3.87
C PRO A 51 -14.74 -3.69 -3.22
N THR A 52 -13.90 -2.86 -2.61
CA THR A 52 -14.30 -1.52 -2.15
C THR A 52 -13.92 -0.46 -3.18
N GLU A 53 -14.87 0.41 -3.51
CA GLU A 53 -14.63 1.56 -4.39
C GLU A 53 -13.97 2.74 -3.67
N ASP A 54 -13.92 2.71 -2.34
CA ASP A 54 -13.33 3.77 -1.53
C ASP A 54 -11.80 3.75 -1.64
N VAL A 55 -11.27 4.75 -2.34
CA VAL A 55 -9.83 4.97 -2.52
C VAL A 55 -9.12 5.13 -1.16
N GLN A 56 -9.83 5.56 -0.11
CA GLN A 56 -9.24 5.68 1.23
C GLN A 56 -8.82 4.34 1.82
N ASN A 57 -9.45 3.24 1.39
CA ASN A 57 -9.07 1.90 1.83
C ASN A 57 -7.73 1.47 1.20
N ASP A 58 -7.43 1.94 -0.01
CA ASP A 58 -6.16 1.65 -0.67
C ASP A 58 -4.98 2.41 -0.03
N TYR A 59 -5.21 3.58 0.62
CA TYR A 59 -4.17 4.30 1.37
C TYR A 59 -3.76 3.58 2.66
N PHE A 60 -4.69 2.87 3.29
CA PHE A 60 -4.45 2.33 4.63
C PHE A 60 -3.23 1.38 4.71
N PRO A 61 -3.08 0.38 3.81
CA PRO A 61 -1.88 -0.45 3.81
C PRO A 61 -0.61 0.34 3.59
N LEU A 62 -0.67 1.40 2.77
CA LEU A 62 0.48 2.26 2.48
C LEU A 62 0.85 3.05 3.73
N GLU A 63 -0.10 3.77 4.32
CA GLU A 63 0.11 4.59 5.52
C GLU A 63 0.71 3.80 6.67
N ILE A 64 0.14 2.64 7.00
CA ILE A 64 0.69 1.77 8.05
C ILE A 64 2.10 1.29 7.69
N THR A 65 2.28 0.79 6.46
CA THR A 65 3.57 0.22 6.07
C THR A 65 4.65 1.29 6.07
N PHE A 66 4.38 2.50 5.59
CA PHE A 66 5.32 3.63 5.69
C PHE A 66 5.59 4.03 7.14
N GLY A 67 4.58 4.06 8.01
CA GLY A 67 4.78 4.32 9.43
C GLY A 67 5.70 3.32 10.11
N ILE A 68 5.54 2.02 9.82
CA ILE A 68 6.40 0.94 10.33
C ILE A 68 7.82 1.10 9.79
N LEU A 69 7.95 1.36 8.49
CA LEU A 69 9.23 1.55 7.83
C LEU A 69 10.01 2.75 8.39
N GLN A 70 9.32 3.87 8.68
CA GLN A 70 9.93 5.04 9.32
C GLN A 70 10.34 4.76 10.78
N THR A 71 9.53 4.01 11.52
CA THR A 71 9.77 3.75 12.95
C THR A 71 10.88 2.73 13.17
N GLN A 72 11.00 1.72 12.29
CA GLN A 72 11.96 0.63 12.39
C GLN A 72 13.15 0.74 11.42
N ASP A 73 13.53 1.96 11.02
CA ASP A 73 14.53 2.22 9.98
C ASP A 73 15.88 1.50 10.23
N ASN A 74 16.30 1.37 11.50
CA ASN A 74 17.54 0.68 11.87
C ASN A 74 17.39 -0.82 12.14
N ASP A 75 16.19 -1.29 12.47
CA ASP A 75 15.98 -2.66 12.93
C ASP A 75 15.67 -3.60 11.76
N LEU A 76 14.94 -3.14 10.74
CA LEU A 76 14.56 -3.97 9.59
C LEU A 76 15.76 -4.34 8.71
N SER A 77 15.91 -5.62 8.40
CA SER A 77 16.91 -6.07 7.44
C SER A 77 16.66 -5.49 6.03
N GLN A 78 17.72 -5.30 5.23
CA GLN A 78 17.57 -4.87 3.82
C GLN A 78 16.68 -5.83 3.01
N VAL A 79 16.73 -7.13 3.32
CA VAL A 79 15.90 -8.15 2.66
C VAL A 79 14.43 -7.96 3.01
N ASN A 80 14.10 -7.76 4.29
CA ASN A 80 12.71 -7.56 4.71
C ASN A 80 12.15 -6.25 4.16
N ARG A 81 12.95 -5.19 4.11
CA ARG A 81 12.57 -3.94 3.42
C ARG A 81 12.21 -4.19 1.96
N LYS A 82 13.06 -4.90 1.22
CA LYS A 82 12.79 -5.26 -0.17
C LYS A 82 11.50 -6.05 -0.32
N ASN A 83 11.29 -7.05 0.52
CA ASN A 83 10.09 -7.90 0.48
C ASN A 83 8.80 -7.10 0.76
N ILE A 84 8.85 -6.15 1.70
CA ILE A 84 7.72 -5.24 1.99
C ILE A 84 7.37 -4.40 0.74
N ILE A 85 8.37 -3.85 0.05
CA ILE A 85 8.15 -3.06 -1.17
C ILE A 85 7.54 -3.93 -2.27
N GLU A 86 8.07 -5.14 -2.47
CA GLU A 86 7.54 -6.08 -3.45
C GLU A 86 6.09 -6.46 -3.12
N ALA A 87 5.76 -6.61 -1.84
CA ALA A 87 4.39 -6.85 -1.39
C ALA A 87 3.46 -5.67 -1.68
N LEU A 88 3.93 -4.41 -1.63
CA LEU A 88 3.11 -3.23 -1.94
C LEU A 88 2.85 -3.03 -3.45
N ALA A 89 3.62 -3.68 -4.32
CA ALA A 89 3.53 -3.50 -5.77
C ALA A 89 2.09 -3.63 -6.34
N PRO A 90 1.23 -4.58 -5.92
CA PRO A 90 -0.13 -4.71 -6.44
C PRO A 90 -1.01 -3.49 -6.17
N ILE A 91 -0.90 -2.86 -4.99
CA ILE A 91 -1.65 -1.65 -4.65
C ILE A 91 -1.17 -0.47 -5.49
N LEU A 92 0.15 -0.37 -5.64
CA LEU A 92 0.82 0.68 -6.39
C LEU A 92 0.48 0.59 -7.89
N GLU A 93 0.50 -0.60 -8.48
CA GLU A 93 0.13 -0.82 -9.87
C GLU A 93 -1.37 -0.59 -10.14
N ARG A 94 -2.25 -0.91 -9.18
CA ARG A 94 -3.70 -0.80 -9.36
C ARG A 94 -4.22 0.63 -9.30
N LYS A 95 -3.65 1.50 -8.44
CA LYS A 95 -4.28 2.79 -8.06
C LYS A 95 -3.33 3.99 -7.96
N CYS A 96 -2.01 3.81 -8.09
CA CYS A 96 -1.02 4.90 -7.94
C CYS A 96 -1.02 5.95 -9.08
N THR A 97 -2.00 5.90 -9.98
CA THR A 97 -2.25 6.96 -10.97
C THR A 97 -3.19 8.05 -10.46
N SER A 98 -3.80 7.87 -9.28
CA SER A 98 -4.65 8.88 -8.67
C SER A 98 -3.81 10.08 -8.18
N PRO A 99 -4.19 11.33 -8.49
CA PRO A 99 -3.52 12.53 -7.98
C PRO A 99 -3.32 12.52 -6.47
N ILE A 100 -4.30 11.99 -5.73
CA ILE A 100 -4.28 11.92 -4.27
C ILE A 100 -3.19 10.94 -3.77
N MET A 101 -2.92 9.84 -4.49
CA MET A 101 -1.80 8.93 -4.20
C MET A 101 -0.45 9.60 -4.46
N CYS A 102 -0.34 10.35 -5.56
CA CYS A 102 0.87 11.11 -5.87
C CYS A 102 1.15 12.17 -4.81
N ASP A 103 0.13 12.88 -4.33
CA ASP A 103 0.26 13.87 -3.25
C ASP A 103 0.69 13.21 -1.94
N PHE A 104 0.08 12.09 -1.57
CA PHE A 104 0.46 11.30 -0.39
C PHE A 104 1.95 10.91 -0.42
N PHE A 105 2.43 10.41 -1.56
CA PHE A 105 3.83 10.04 -1.72
C PHE A 105 4.76 11.25 -1.77
N SER A 106 4.37 12.33 -2.44
CA SER A 106 5.15 13.57 -2.46
C SER A 106 5.33 14.14 -1.05
N GLN A 107 4.27 14.11 -0.23
CA GLN A 107 4.33 14.52 1.16
C GLN A 107 5.28 13.62 1.97
N HIS A 108 5.15 12.30 1.86
CA HIS A 108 6.03 11.35 2.56
C HIS A 108 7.50 11.48 2.14
N CYS A 109 7.78 11.72 0.86
CA CYS A 109 9.12 12.00 0.37
C CYS A 109 9.68 13.33 0.89
N HIS A 110 8.84 14.34 1.05
CA HIS A 110 9.23 15.64 1.60
C HIS A 110 9.54 15.55 3.10
N GLU A 111 8.71 14.83 3.86
CA GLU A 111 8.90 14.61 5.30
C GLU A 111 10.08 13.67 5.58
N GLY A 112 10.34 12.70 4.69
CA GLY A 112 11.44 11.73 4.76
C GLY A 112 12.69 12.10 3.95
N GLN A 113 12.90 13.38 3.61
CA GLN A 113 13.85 13.92 2.60
C GLN A 113 15.32 13.42 2.63
N ARG A 114 15.75 12.73 3.68
CA ARG A 114 17.11 12.16 3.82
C ARG A 114 17.15 10.69 4.23
N SER A 115 16.00 10.05 4.36
CA SER A 115 15.94 8.62 4.63
C SER A 115 16.39 7.91 3.36
N GLN A 116 17.56 7.26 3.41
CA GLN A 116 18.09 6.44 2.32
C GLN A 116 17.08 5.36 1.89
N MET A 117 16.22 4.96 2.84
CA MET A 117 15.02 4.16 2.65
C MET A 117 14.06 4.75 1.61
N VAL A 118 13.67 6.03 1.73
CA VAL A 118 12.74 6.66 0.78
C VAL A 118 13.31 6.62 -0.65
N ILE A 119 14.60 6.91 -0.80
CA ILE A 119 15.28 6.92 -2.11
C ILE A 119 15.34 5.50 -2.71
N GLU A 120 15.75 4.50 -1.93
CA GLU A 120 15.87 3.10 -2.38
C GLU A 120 14.50 2.43 -2.62
N MET A 121 13.44 2.85 -1.90
CA MET A 121 12.09 2.28 -2.01
C MET A 121 11.21 2.95 -3.07
N PHE A 122 11.26 4.28 -3.15
CA PHE A 122 10.37 5.05 -4.02
C PHE A 122 10.86 5.14 -5.44
N ILE A 123 12.15 5.34 -5.68
CA ILE A 123 12.64 5.52 -7.06
C ILE A 123 12.30 4.32 -7.95
N PRO A 124 12.57 3.05 -7.57
CA PRO A 124 12.27 1.91 -8.43
C PRO A 124 10.76 1.73 -8.65
N THR A 125 9.96 2.07 -7.64
CA THR A 125 8.50 1.93 -7.70
C THR A 125 7.87 3.02 -8.56
N VAL A 126 8.28 4.28 -8.34
CA VAL A 126 7.88 5.43 -9.15
C VAL A 126 8.35 5.24 -10.59
N GLU A 127 9.56 4.73 -10.84
CA GLU A 127 10.03 4.39 -12.18
C GLU A 127 9.19 3.30 -12.84
N LYS A 128 8.79 2.25 -12.11
CA LYS A 128 7.87 1.21 -12.61
C LYS A 128 6.50 1.78 -12.95
N ILE A 129 5.92 2.58 -12.06
CA ILE A 129 4.62 3.25 -12.26
C ILE A 129 4.70 4.19 -13.47
N LEU A 130 5.74 5.03 -13.55
CA LEU A 130 5.96 5.94 -14.66
C LEU A 130 6.11 5.15 -15.97
N LYS A 131 6.97 4.13 -16.04
CA LYS A 131 7.13 3.28 -17.24
C LYS A 131 5.82 2.63 -17.67
N TYR A 132 5.06 2.07 -16.72
CA TYR A 132 3.77 1.44 -17.03
C TYR A 132 2.78 2.45 -17.61
N ASN A 133 2.74 3.68 -17.09
CA ASN A 133 1.93 4.76 -17.64
C ASN A 133 2.42 5.23 -19.01
N THR A 134 3.74 5.38 -19.21
CA THR A 134 4.29 5.75 -20.52
C THR A 134 3.96 4.71 -21.59
N VAL A 135 4.00 3.41 -21.23
CA VAL A 135 3.59 2.31 -22.11
C VAL A 135 2.10 2.39 -22.43
N LYS A 136 1.22 2.61 -21.43
CA LYS A 136 -0.22 2.80 -21.65
C LYS A 136 -0.53 4.02 -22.53
N ILE A 137 0.18 5.12 -22.34
CA ILE A 137 0.02 6.34 -23.14
C ILE A 137 0.50 6.10 -24.58
N SER A 138 1.61 5.38 -24.78
CA SER A 138 2.09 5.02 -26.12
C SER A 138 1.22 3.98 -26.86
N GLN A 139 0.31 3.32 -26.16
CA GLN A 139 -0.70 2.42 -26.73
C GLN A 139 -2.03 3.13 -27.00
N LEU A 140 -2.17 4.37 -26.55
CA LEU A 140 -3.22 5.29 -26.97
C LEU A 140 -2.67 6.08 -28.16
N ASP A 141 -2.74 5.50 -29.35
CA ASP A 141 -2.46 6.22 -30.59
C ASP A 141 -3.39 7.45 -30.68
N PHE A 142 -2.81 8.65 -30.72
CA PHE A 142 -3.45 9.89 -31.14
C PHE A 142 -3.22 10.11 -32.64
#